data_AF-A0A965ARV0-F1
#
_entry.id   AF-A0A965ARV0-F1
#
_cell.length_a   1.000
_cell.length_b   1.000
_cell.length_c   1.000
_cell.angle_alpha   90.00
_cell.angle_beta   90.00
_cell.angle_gamma   90.00
#
_symmetry.space_group_name_H-M   'P 1'
#
loop_
_entity.id
_entity.type
_entity.pdbx_description
1 polymer ?
#
loop_
_entity_poly.entity_id
_entity_poly.type
_entity_poly.pdbx_seq_one_letter_code
_entity_poly.pdbx_strand_id
1 'polypeptide(L)'
;MCLVWIVWSAVGSPAWSAPSSQETVPEQAARRLLAALSERGYHDTALALLDRLTEDLDLSADFRETLPLRRAAEQIALVRFDPDLEKRQRVYEEARRELDQMLSGRPGPALLAEAALQRGVLFLEQGRLARLTATVQPADEAASLFSRAIAALVGPDEAVTAQLAFRQEQEVVERDLAGYRGRRLGRR
;
A
#
# COMPACT_ATOMS: atom_id res chain seq x y z
N MET A 1 -38.52 -30.54 -47.03
CA MET A 1 -38.50 -30.95 -45.60
C MET A 1 -37.55 -32.12 -45.45
N CYS A 2 -36.40 -31.91 -44.82
CA CYS A 2 -35.37 -32.92 -44.53
C CYS A 2 -34.64 -32.54 -43.22
N LEU A 3 -34.74 -33.47 -42.25
CA LEU A 3 -33.79 -33.94 -41.24
C LEU A 3 -32.71 -33.00 -40.68
N VAL A 4 -32.82 -32.75 -39.35
CA VAL A 4 -31.87 -33.00 -38.24
C VAL A 4 -30.37 -32.91 -38.55
N TRP A 5 -29.59 -32.20 -37.71
CA TRP A 5 -28.51 -32.72 -36.85
C TRP A 5 -27.90 -31.58 -36.00
N ILE A 6 -27.74 -31.87 -34.71
CA ILE A 6 -27.06 -31.05 -33.69
C ILE A 6 -25.54 -31.22 -33.87
N VAL A 7 -24.77 -30.12 -33.83
CA VAL A 7 -23.39 -30.17 -33.34
C VAL A 7 -23.11 -28.98 -32.42
N TRP A 8 -22.96 -29.32 -31.15
CA TRP A 8 -22.28 -28.55 -30.11
C TRP A 8 -20.93 -28.03 -30.61
N SER A 9 -20.66 -26.74 -30.43
CA SER A 9 -19.29 -26.22 -30.43
C SER A 9 -19.06 -25.51 -29.10
N ALA A 10 -18.68 -26.30 -28.11
CA ALA A 10 -18.01 -25.83 -26.92
C ALA A 10 -16.65 -25.28 -27.35
N VAL A 11 -16.55 -23.98 -27.60
CA VAL A 11 -15.27 -23.29 -27.53
C VAL A 11 -14.98 -23.10 -26.05
N GLY A 12 -14.40 -24.14 -25.45
CA GLY A 12 -13.68 -24.00 -24.20
C GLY A 12 -12.50 -23.06 -24.48
N SER A 13 -12.68 -21.78 -24.18
CA SER A 13 -11.56 -20.87 -24.05
C SER A 13 -10.58 -21.49 -23.05
N PRO A 14 -9.30 -21.68 -23.38
CA PRO A 14 -8.31 -22.03 -22.37
C PRO A 14 -8.29 -20.86 -21.38
N ALA A 15 -8.85 -21.10 -20.19
CA ALA A 15 -8.58 -20.28 -19.03
C ALA A 15 -7.09 -20.47 -18.74
N TRP A 16 -6.24 -19.65 -19.36
CA TRP A 16 -4.95 -19.34 -18.79
C TRP A 16 -5.23 -18.57 -17.50
N SER A 17 -5.47 -19.32 -16.44
CA SER A 17 -5.24 -18.86 -15.09
C SER A 17 -3.77 -18.46 -15.06
N ALA A 18 -3.48 -17.17 -15.11
CA ALA A 18 -2.17 -16.69 -14.69
C ALA A 18 -1.86 -17.34 -13.34
N PRO A 19 -0.66 -17.89 -13.14
CA PRO A 19 -0.32 -18.47 -11.84
C PRO A 19 -0.56 -17.38 -10.80
N SER A 20 -1.44 -17.65 -9.84
CA SER A 20 -1.50 -16.84 -8.64
C SER A 20 -0.11 -16.97 -8.01
N SER A 21 0.62 -15.86 -7.96
CA SER A 21 1.93 -15.71 -7.33
C SER A 21 1.79 -16.05 -5.85
N GLN A 22 1.88 -17.35 -5.54
CA GLN A 22 1.94 -17.79 -4.15
C GLN A 22 3.26 -17.29 -3.58
N GLU A 23 3.14 -16.45 -2.56
CA GLU A 23 4.29 -15.92 -1.84
C GLU A 23 5.15 -17.08 -1.29
N THR A 24 6.43 -17.06 -1.60
CA THR A 24 7.40 -18.09 -1.22
C THR A 24 7.66 -18.07 0.29
N VAL A 25 8.15 -19.18 0.84
CA VAL A 25 8.50 -19.25 2.28
C VAL A 25 9.53 -18.18 2.69
N PRO A 26 10.59 -17.90 1.90
CA PRO A 26 11.51 -16.80 2.18
C PRO A 26 10.83 -15.43 2.22
N GLU A 27 9.94 -15.13 1.26
CA GLU A 27 9.22 -13.86 1.22
C GLU A 27 8.30 -13.69 2.44
N GLN A 28 7.55 -14.73 2.81
CA GLN A 28 6.72 -14.71 4.01
C GLN A 28 7.55 -14.48 5.28
N ALA A 29 8.73 -15.11 5.37
CA ALA A 29 9.66 -14.92 6.48
C ALA A 29 10.19 -13.48 6.51
N ALA A 30 10.55 -12.92 5.35
CA ALA A 30 10.98 -11.54 5.22
C ALA A 30 9.88 -10.55 5.64
N ARG A 31 8.62 -10.74 5.22
CA ARG A 31 7.49 -9.89 5.65
C ARG A 31 7.32 -9.91 7.16
N ARG A 32 7.32 -11.10 7.75
CA ARG A 32 7.15 -11.28 9.20
C ARG A 32 8.30 -10.64 9.98
N LEU A 33 9.53 -10.78 9.49
CA LEU A 33 10.69 -10.16 10.11
C LEU A 33 10.62 -8.64 10.03
N LEU A 34 10.31 -8.07 8.86
CA LEU A 34 10.14 -6.64 8.69
C LEU A 34 9.06 -6.07 9.62
N ALA A 35 7.89 -6.73 9.71
CA ALA A 35 6.84 -6.34 10.64
C ALA A 35 7.33 -6.38 12.10
N ALA A 36 8.01 -7.45 12.50
CA ALA A 36 8.52 -7.64 13.85
C ALA A 36 9.61 -6.60 14.24
N LEU A 37 10.42 -6.16 13.27
CA LEU A 37 11.41 -5.10 13.46
C LEU A 37 10.73 -3.74 13.64
N SER A 38 9.77 -3.42 12.76
CA SER A 38 8.99 -2.18 12.78
C SER A 38 8.24 -1.99 14.10
N GLU A 39 7.52 -3.03 14.55
CA GLU A 39 6.76 -3.04 15.81
C GLU A 39 7.64 -2.81 17.05
N ARG A 40 8.92 -3.21 16.98
CA ARG A 40 9.88 -3.06 18.08
C ARG A 40 10.71 -1.77 17.98
N GLY A 41 10.49 -0.96 16.95
CA GLY A 41 11.24 0.27 16.72
C GLY A 41 12.65 0.06 16.15
N TYR A 42 12.96 -1.13 15.63
CA TYR A 42 14.25 -1.42 15.01
C TYR A 42 14.30 -0.94 13.54
N HIS A 43 13.98 0.34 13.31
CA HIS A 43 13.80 0.93 11.98
C HIS A 43 15.11 0.92 11.16
N ASP A 44 16.25 1.21 11.77
CA ASP A 44 17.56 1.13 11.11
C ASP A 44 17.86 -0.29 10.59
N THR A 45 17.51 -1.31 11.39
CA THR A 45 17.70 -2.71 11.01
C THR A 45 16.72 -3.13 9.92
N ALA A 46 15.48 -2.63 9.97
CA ALA A 46 14.50 -2.86 8.92
C ALA A 46 14.95 -2.25 7.58
N LEU A 47 15.51 -1.03 7.59
CA LEU A 47 16.08 -0.40 6.40
C LEU A 47 17.24 -1.19 5.82
N ALA A 48 18.18 -1.63 6.66
CA ALA A 48 19.29 -2.47 6.20
C ALA A 48 18.82 -3.79 5.56
N LEU A 49 17.76 -4.40 6.10
CA LEU A 49 17.13 -5.58 5.51
C LEU A 49 16.45 -5.25 4.17
N LEU A 50 15.74 -4.12 4.07
CA LEU A 50 15.10 -3.67 2.83
C LEU A 50 16.13 -3.40 1.72
N ASP A 51 17.29 -2.85 2.06
CA ASP A 51 18.39 -2.66 1.11
C ASP A 51 18.87 -4.00 0.55
N ARG A 52 19.08 -5.00 1.41
CA ARG A 52 19.41 -6.37 0.97
C ARG A 52 18.34 -7.00 0.09
N LEU A 53 17.06 -6.84 0.44
CA LEU A 53 15.96 -7.37 -0.35
C LEU A 53 15.84 -6.67 -1.71
N THR A 54 16.23 -5.40 -1.82
CA THR A 54 16.19 -4.68 -3.11
C THR A 54 17.24 -5.20 -4.10
N GLU A 55 18.34 -5.76 -3.59
CA GLU A 55 19.41 -6.36 -4.38
C GLU A 55 19.11 -7.81 -4.82
N ASP A 56 18.11 -8.45 -4.21
CA ASP A 56 17.78 -9.85 -4.45
C ASP A 56 16.90 -10.03 -5.71
N LEU A 57 17.44 -10.74 -6.70
CA LEU A 57 16.78 -10.98 -7.98
C LEU A 57 15.76 -12.13 -7.94
N ASP A 58 15.78 -12.96 -6.88
CA ASP A 58 14.92 -14.15 -6.77
C ASP A 58 13.53 -13.83 -6.18
N LEU A 59 13.30 -12.57 -5.77
CA LEU A 59 12.02 -12.12 -5.26
C LEU A 59 10.96 -12.01 -6.38
N SER A 60 9.74 -12.40 -6.06
CA SER A 60 8.58 -12.20 -6.94
C SER A 60 8.37 -10.72 -7.25
N ALA A 61 7.78 -10.44 -8.41
CA ALA A 61 7.45 -9.07 -8.81
C ALA A 61 6.52 -8.41 -7.79
N ASP A 62 5.50 -9.13 -7.33
CA ASP A 62 4.53 -8.67 -6.34
C ASP A 62 5.20 -8.31 -5.00
N PHE A 63 6.14 -9.13 -4.52
CA PHE A 63 6.86 -8.82 -3.29
C PHE A 63 7.74 -7.58 -3.46
N ARG A 64 8.46 -7.49 -4.59
CA ARG A 64 9.30 -6.33 -4.92
C ARG A 64 8.51 -5.02 -4.99
N GLU A 65 7.28 -5.07 -5.50
CA GLU A 65 6.40 -3.91 -5.56
C GLU A 65 6.08 -3.32 -4.17
N THR A 66 6.13 -4.15 -3.11
CA THR A 66 5.89 -3.69 -1.73
C THR A 66 7.10 -3.04 -1.06
N LEU A 67 8.32 -3.26 -1.57
CA LEU A 67 9.55 -2.82 -0.90
C LEU A 67 9.66 -1.29 -0.77
N PRO A 68 9.35 -0.47 -1.80
CA PRO A 68 9.43 0.99 -1.68
C PRO A 68 8.49 1.53 -0.61
N LEU A 69 7.25 1.00 -0.53
CA LEU A 69 6.29 1.40 0.49
C LEU A 69 6.80 1.12 1.90
N ARG A 70 7.37 -0.07 2.12
CA ARG A 70 7.95 -0.45 3.42
C ARG A 70 9.13 0.45 3.77
N ARG A 71 9.99 0.76 2.80
CA ARG A 71 11.13 1.67 3.01
C ARG A 71 10.66 3.06 3.43
N ALA A 72 9.68 3.65 2.75
CA ALA A 72 9.13 4.95 3.11
C ALA A 72 8.57 4.94 4.55
N ALA A 73 7.85 3.89 4.94
CA ALA A 73 7.33 3.75 6.30
C ALA A 73 8.43 3.73 7.37
N GLU A 74 9.47 2.92 7.16
CA GLU A 74 10.59 2.79 8.09
C GLU A 74 11.41 4.08 8.18
N GLN A 75 11.63 4.77 7.05
CA GLN A 75 12.29 6.08 7.03
C GLN A 75 11.52 7.12 7.85
N ILE A 76 10.20 7.23 7.66
CA ILE A 76 9.34 8.16 8.41
C ILE A 76 9.39 7.84 9.91
N ALA A 77 9.31 6.56 10.27
CA ALA A 77 9.32 6.11 11.65
C ALA A 77 10.66 6.38 12.33
N LEU A 78 11.78 6.09 11.64
CA LEU A 78 13.14 6.30 12.13
C LEU A 78 13.37 7.76 12.56
N VAL A 79 13.00 8.72 11.70
CA VAL A 79 13.31 10.13 11.98
C VAL A 79 12.25 10.83 12.83
N ARG A 80 11.10 10.20 13.14
CA ARG A 80 9.96 10.87 13.81
C ARG A 80 10.36 11.66 15.05
N PHE A 81 11.29 11.12 15.84
CA PHE A 81 11.76 11.70 17.09
C PHE A 81 13.23 12.15 17.04
N ASP A 82 13.81 12.26 15.83
CA ASP A 82 15.17 12.74 15.66
C ASP A 82 15.27 14.22 16.12
N PRO A 83 16.29 14.58 16.92
CA PRO A 83 16.48 15.96 17.36
C PRO A 83 16.84 16.90 16.20
N ASP A 84 17.40 16.39 15.10
CA ASP A 84 17.71 17.18 13.90
C ASP A 84 16.43 17.38 13.07
N LEU A 85 15.82 18.56 13.24
CA LEU A 85 14.58 18.94 12.54
C LEU A 85 14.79 19.10 11.03
N GLU A 86 15.99 19.47 10.57
CA GLU A 86 16.31 19.56 9.13
C GLU A 86 16.43 18.16 8.51
N LYS A 87 17.03 17.21 9.23
CA LYS A 87 17.05 15.80 8.83
C LYS A 87 15.63 15.25 8.72
N ARG A 88 14.76 15.53 9.69
CA ARG A 88 13.34 15.14 9.64
C ARG A 88 12.66 15.67 8.38
N GLN A 89 12.81 16.96 8.10
CA GLN A 89 12.19 17.58 6.93
C GLN A 89 12.68 16.94 5.62
N ARG A 90 13.99 16.70 5.48
CA ARG A 90 14.56 16.07 4.28
C ARG A 90 14.00 14.68 4.04
N VAL A 91 13.97 13.84 5.08
CA VAL A 91 13.46 12.46 4.98
C VAL A 91 11.96 12.45 4.70
N TYR A 92 11.17 13.36 5.29
CA TYR A 92 9.75 13.48 4.97
C TYR A 92 9.49 13.89 3.52
N GLU A 93 10.25 14.82 2.95
CA GLU A 93 10.11 15.20 1.54
C GLU A 93 10.56 14.09 0.58
N GLU A 94 11.56 13.29 0.96
CA GLU A 94 11.96 12.11 0.20
C GLU A 94 10.87 11.04 0.21
N ALA A 95 10.40 10.63 1.39
CA ALA A 95 9.31 9.66 1.52
C ALA A 95 8.04 10.12 0.80
N ARG A 96 7.75 11.43 0.80
CA ARG A 96 6.61 11.99 0.07
C ARG A 96 6.74 11.80 -1.43
N ARG A 97 7.91 12.09 -2.00
CA ARG A 97 8.16 11.91 -3.45
C ARG A 97 8.00 10.44 -3.86
N GLU A 98 8.50 9.51 -3.05
CA GLU A 98 8.34 8.07 -3.30
C GLU A 98 6.86 7.66 -3.28
N LEU A 99 6.12 8.07 -2.24
CA LEU A 99 4.69 7.76 -2.12
C LEU A 99 3.87 8.39 -3.25
N ASP A 100 4.14 9.64 -3.62
CA ASP A 100 3.46 10.32 -4.74
C ASP A 100 3.75 9.62 -6.08
N GLN A 101 4.98 9.12 -6.29
CA GLN A 101 5.35 8.34 -7.46
C GLN A 101 4.60 6.99 -7.49
N MET A 102 4.54 6.27 -6.37
CA MET A 102 3.79 5.02 -6.26
C MET A 102 2.31 5.22 -6.58
N LEU A 103 1.67 6.22 -5.96
CA LEU A 103 0.24 6.50 -6.17
C LEU A 103 -0.06 6.89 -7.63
N SER A 104 0.88 7.54 -8.30
CA SER A 104 0.77 7.87 -9.73
C SER A 104 0.87 6.64 -10.64
N GLY A 105 1.60 5.60 -10.20
CA GLY A 105 1.78 4.32 -10.90
C GLY A 105 0.55 3.41 -10.90
N ARG A 106 -0.51 3.75 -10.15
CA ARG A 106 -1.76 2.96 -10.02
C ARG A 106 -1.50 1.50 -9.62
N PRO A 107 -0.91 1.26 -8.44
CA PRO A 107 -0.64 -0.08 -7.93
C PRO A 107 -1.93 -0.86 -7.68
N GLY A 108 -1.80 -2.16 -7.43
CA GLY A 108 -2.92 -3.00 -7.03
C GLY A 108 -3.67 -2.45 -5.80
N PRO A 109 -4.97 -2.79 -5.61
CA PRO A 109 -5.83 -2.17 -4.60
C PRO A 109 -5.25 -2.17 -3.17
N ALA A 110 -4.63 -3.27 -2.74
CA ALA A 110 -4.05 -3.39 -1.41
C ALA A 110 -2.87 -2.41 -1.21
N LEU A 111 -1.98 -2.34 -2.19
CA LEU A 111 -0.81 -1.47 -2.15
C LEU A 111 -1.23 0.00 -2.32
N LEU A 112 -2.27 0.28 -3.11
CA LEU A 112 -2.89 1.59 -3.22
C LEU A 112 -3.45 2.07 -1.87
N ALA A 113 -4.16 1.20 -1.14
CA ALA A 113 -4.72 1.52 0.16
C ALA A 113 -3.64 1.87 1.18
N GLU A 114 -2.60 1.06 1.24
CA GLU A 114 -1.52 1.26 2.20
C GLU A 114 -0.67 2.49 1.85
N ALA A 115 -0.38 2.73 0.57
CA ALA A 115 0.30 3.95 0.12
C ALA A 115 -0.51 5.23 0.43
N ALA A 116 -1.82 5.21 0.22
CA ALA A 116 -2.69 6.33 0.53
C ALA A 116 -2.73 6.62 2.05
N LEU A 117 -2.82 5.57 2.87
CA LEU A 117 -2.74 5.67 4.32
C LEU A 117 -1.41 6.29 4.76
N GLN A 118 -0.29 5.76 4.29
CA GLN A 118 1.04 6.24 4.67
C GLN A 118 1.27 7.70 4.26
N ARG A 119 0.79 8.12 3.08
CA ARG A 119 0.84 9.52 2.66
C ARG A 119 0.03 10.44 3.59
N GLY A 120 -1.15 9.99 4.03
CA GLY A 120 -1.94 10.72 5.02
C GLY A 120 -1.21 10.88 6.36
N VAL A 121 -0.60 9.80 6.86
CA VAL A 121 0.24 9.82 8.07
C VAL A 121 1.45 10.75 7.89
N LEU A 122 2.09 10.74 6.73
CA LEU A 122 3.21 11.61 6.43
C LEU A 122 2.83 13.09 6.51
N PHE A 123 1.71 13.50 5.92
CA PHE A 123 1.24 14.89 6.05
C PHE A 123 0.96 15.29 7.49
N LEU A 124 0.46 14.35 8.31
CA LEU A 124 0.28 14.58 9.75
C LEU A 124 1.63 14.83 10.44
N GLU A 125 2.67 14.04 10.14
CA GLU A 125 4.00 14.24 10.72
C GLU A 125 4.67 15.54 10.23
N GLN A 126 4.52 15.87 8.95
CA GLN A 126 4.99 17.15 8.40
C GLN A 126 4.28 18.33 9.08
N GLY A 127 2.97 18.26 9.30
CA GLY A 127 2.22 19.30 10.00
C GLY A 127 2.66 19.46 11.46
N ARG A 128 2.99 18.35 12.14
CA ARG A 128 3.58 18.38 13.49
C ARG A 128 4.96 19.03 13.49
N LEU A 129 5.80 18.73 12.50
CA LEU A 129 7.12 19.33 12.35
C LEU A 129 7.02 20.84 12.09
N ALA A 130 6.18 21.26 11.15
CA ALA A 130 5.94 22.68 10.85
C ALA A 130 5.49 23.46 12.09
N ARG A 131 4.64 22.86 12.92
CA ARG A 131 4.23 23.47 14.20
C ARG A 131 5.37 23.59 15.21
N LEU A 132 6.31 22.64 15.23
CA LEU A 132 7.46 22.65 16.14
C LEU A 132 8.51 23.69 15.74
N THR A 133 8.74 23.90 14.43
CA THR A 133 9.81 24.76 13.91
C THR A 133 9.40 26.22 13.76
N ALA A 134 8.13 26.54 13.93
CA ALA A 134 7.64 27.86 13.59
C ALA A 134 7.89 28.91 14.68
N THR A 135 8.38 30.06 14.25
CA THR A 135 8.81 31.15 15.14
C THR A 135 7.86 32.34 15.16
N VAL A 136 7.10 32.61 14.08
CA VAL A 136 6.18 33.78 14.01
C VAL A 136 4.87 33.52 13.22
N GLN A 137 4.84 32.62 12.22
CA GLN A 137 3.61 32.22 11.48
C GLN A 137 3.36 30.68 11.39
N PRO A 138 3.33 29.94 12.52
CA PRO A 138 3.14 28.47 12.53
C PRO A 138 1.86 27.92 11.91
N ALA A 139 0.82 28.75 11.83
CA ALA A 139 -0.54 28.25 11.71
C ALA A 139 -0.88 27.81 10.28
N ASP A 140 -0.43 28.55 9.26
CA ASP A 140 -0.94 28.34 7.90
C ASP A 140 -0.32 27.12 7.22
N GLU A 141 1.00 26.92 7.34
CA GLU A 141 1.66 25.75 6.77
C GLU A 141 1.23 24.46 7.48
N ALA A 142 1.24 24.47 8.82
CA ALA A 142 0.77 23.33 9.60
C ALA A 142 -0.71 23.01 9.31
N ALA A 143 -1.59 24.03 9.23
CA ALA A 143 -3.00 23.85 8.90
C ALA A 143 -3.20 23.32 7.47
N SER A 144 -2.40 23.78 6.51
CA SER A 144 -2.38 23.27 5.15
C SER A 144 -2.00 21.79 5.13
N LEU A 145 -0.93 21.41 5.84
CA LEU A 145 -0.50 20.02 5.96
C LEU A 145 -1.54 19.14 6.64
N PHE A 146 -2.18 19.61 7.72
CA PHE A 146 -3.27 18.85 8.36
C PHE A 146 -4.49 18.72 7.44
N SER A 147 -4.84 19.75 6.67
CA SER A 147 -5.90 19.67 5.66
C SER A 147 -5.58 18.62 4.59
N ARG A 148 -4.32 18.55 4.15
CA ARG A 148 -3.86 17.52 3.20
C ARG A 148 -3.86 16.12 3.81
N ALA A 149 -3.54 15.98 5.10
CA ALA A 149 -3.67 14.71 5.82
C ALA A 149 -5.13 14.24 5.85
N ILE A 150 -6.07 15.13 6.19
CA ILE A 150 -7.50 14.83 6.17
C ILE A 150 -7.93 14.40 4.76
N ALA A 151 -7.55 15.16 3.74
CA ALA A 151 -7.91 14.85 2.35
C ALA A 151 -7.35 13.49 1.90
N ALA A 152 -6.11 13.14 2.28
CA ALA A 152 -5.50 11.85 1.94
C ALA A 152 -6.13 10.67 2.70
N LEU A 153 -6.57 10.87 3.94
CA LEU A 153 -7.12 9.79 4.78
C LEU A 153 -8.62 9.57 4.51
N VAL A 154 -9.40 10.64 4.49
CA VAL A 154 -10.87 10.63 4.51
C VAL A 154 -11.50 11.66 3.57
N GLY A 155 -10.74 12.16 2.58
CA GLY A 155 -11.25 13.08 1.58
C GLY A 155 -12.31 12.44 0.66
N PRO A 156 -12.92 13.23 -0.24
CA PRO A 156 -13.95 12.74 -1.15
C PRO A 156 -13.43 11.62 -2.05
N ASP A 157 -14.33 10.72 -2.46
CA ASP A 157 -14.05 9.51 -3.26
C ASP A 157 -13.46 9.78 -4.65
N GLU A 158 -13.38 11.04 -5.07
CA GLU A 158 -12.78 11.47 -6.35
C GLU A 158 -11.24 11.52 -6.27
N ALA A 159 -10.67 11.54 -5.06
CA ALA A 159 -9.24 11.44 -4.83
C ALA A 159 -8.84 10.02 -4.40
N VAL A 160 -7.58 9.63 -4.65
CA VAL A 160 -7.01 8.40 -4.08
C VAL A 160 -6.84 8.62 -2.58
N THR A 161 -7.83 8.20 -1.79
CA THR A 161 -7.83 8.29 -0.33
C THR A 161 -7.70 6.90 0.31
N ALA A 162 -7.21 6.86 1.55
CA ALA A 162 -7.16 5.62 2.31
C ALA A 162 -8.57 5.02 2.48
N GLN A 163 -9.57 5.85 2.78
CA GLN A 163 -10.96 5.42 2.90
C GLN A 163 -11.51 4.78 1.62
N LEU A 164 -11.29 5.41 0.46
CA LEU A 164 -11.75 4.87 -0.83
C LEU A 164 -11.10 3.51 -1.10
N ALA A 165 -9.78 3.43 -0.90
CA ALA A 165 -9.03 2.21 -1.17
C ALA A 165 -9.43 1.06 -0.22
N PHE A 166 -9.69 1.34 1.07
CA PHE A 166 -10.27 0.35 1.97
C PHE A 166 -11.67 -0.11 1.57
N ARG A 167 -12.49 0.80 1.02
CA ARG A 167 -13.82 0.43 0.51
C ARG A 167 -13.72 -0.53 -0.68
N GLN A 168 -12.78 -0.30 -1.58
CA GLN A 168 -12.53 -1.19 -2.72
C GLN A 168 -12.12 -2.60 -2.26
N GLU A 169 -11.24 -2.70 -1.25
CA GLU A 169 -10.89 -3.97 -0.61
C GLU A 169 -12.11 -4.66 0.02
N GLN A 170 -12.96 -3.90 0.73
CA GLN A 170 -14.19 -4.42 1.31
C GLN A 170 -15.13 -5.01 0.23
N GLU A 171 -15.31 -4.31 -0.89
CA GLU A 171 -16.13 -4.79 -2.02
C GLU A 171 -15.61 -6.09 -2.62
N VAL A 172 -14.29 -6.27 -2.69
CA VAL A 172 -13.66 -7.53 -3.13
C VAL A 172 -14.02 -8.67 -2.17
N VAL A 173 -13.85 -8.44 -0.86
CA VAL A 173 -14.19 -9.45 0.17
C VAL A 173 -15.68 -9.81 0.12
N GLU A 174 -16.56 -8.82 -0.01
CA GLU A 174 -18.01 -9.04 -0.09
C GLU A 174 -18.39 -9.88 -1.33
N ARG A 175 -17.76 -9.61 -2.47
CA ARG A 175 -17.94 -10.38 -3.71
C ARG A 175 -17.51 -11.83 -3.53
N ASP A 176 -16.37 -12.07 -2.90
CA ASP A 176 -15.84 -13.41 -2.66
C ASP A 176 -16.74 -14.20 -1.71
N LEU A 177 -17.23 -13.56 -0.64
CA LEU A 177 -18.19 -14.15 0.29
C LEU A 177 -19.51 -14.51 -0.41
N ALA A 178 -20.03 -13.64 -1.28
CA ALA A 178 -21.23 -13.91 -2.06
C ALA A 178 -21.03 -15.13 -2.98
N GLY A 179 -19.88 -15.19 -3.67
CA GLY A 179 -19.51 -16.34 -4.50
C GLY A 179 -19.42 -17.65 -3.71
N TYR A 180 -18.83 -17.61 -2.52
CA TYR A 180 -18.76 -18.77 -1.64
C TYR A 180 -20.15 -19.24 -1.17
N ARG A 181 -21.01 -18.30 -0.76
CA ARG A 181 -22.40 -18.60 -0.35
C ARG A 181 -23.21 -19.23 -1.48
N GLY A 182 -23.09 -18.71 -2.71
CA GLY A 182 -23.75 -19.26 -3.89
C GLY A 182 -23.32 -20.71 -4.19
N ARG A 183 -22.02 -21.01 -4.14
CA ARG A 183 -21.49 -22.37 -4.34
C ARG A 183 -21.97 -23.36 -3.27
N ARG A 184 -22.13 -22.90 -2.01
CA ARG A 184 -22.60 -23.76 -0.91
C ARG A 184 -24.09 -24.09 -1.04
N LEU A 185 -24.91 -23.15 -1.51
CA LEU A 185 -26.36 -23.35 -1.69
C LEU A 185 -26.69 -24.17 -2.94
N GLY A 186 -25.89 -24.08 -4.00
CA GLY A 186 -26.05 -24.87 -5.23
C GLY A 186 -25.57 -26.33 -5.17
N ARG A 187 -25.05 -26.80 -4.02
CA ARG A 187 -24.63 -28.20 -3.78
C ARG A 187 -25.61 -28.98 -2.89
N ARG A 188 -26.86 -28.53 -2.75
CA ARG A 188 -27.94 -29.26 -2.07
C ARG A 188 -28.96 -29.76 -3.06
#